data_AF-X6MR80-F1
#
_entry.id   AF-X6MR80-F1
#
_cell.length_a   1.000
_cell.length_b   1.000
_cell.length_c   1.000
_cell.angle_alpha   90.00
_cell.angle_beta   90.00
_cell.angle_gamma   90.00
#
_symmetry.space_group_name_H-M   'P 1'
#
loop_
_entity.id
_entity.type
_entity.pdbx_description
1 polymer ?
#
loop_
_entity_poly.entity_id
_entity_poly.type
_entity_poly.pdbx_seq_one_letter_code
_entity_poly.pdbx_strand_id
1 'polypeptide(L)'
;NNIGNSNVICSGSLDNTIRFWDIRSSKNQLYMIKGNEKENDGILCLKFMALKKKKETKDIKYDLNLCYCSLKEMKVFLFEKFD
;
A
#
# COMPACT_ATOMS: atom_id res chain seq x y z
N ASN A 1 11.85 21.33 -3.95
CA ASN A 1 11.31 20.25 -4.78
C ASN A 1 12.12 18.97 -4.58
N ASN A 2 11.91 18.28 -3.46
CA ASN A 2 12.48 16.95 -3.26
C ASN A 2 11.39 15.96 -3.69
N ILE A 3 11.31 15.71 -5.00
CA ILE A 3 10.48 14.63 -5.53
C ILE A 3 11.16 13.36 -5.01
N GLY A 4 10.68 12.86 -3.88
CA GLY A 4 11.21 11.66 -3.27
C GLY A 4 11.09 10.54 -4.27
N ASN A 5 12.22 10.13 -4.85
CA ASN A 5 12.32 8.95 -5.70
C ASN A 5 11.98 7.74 -4.83
N SER A 6 10.70 7.45 -4.67
CA SER A 6 10.22 6.26 -3.98
C SER A 6 10.56 5.07 -4.86
N ASN A 7 11.60 4.34 -4.47
CA ASN A 7 12.10 3.17 -5.18
C ASN A 7 11.26 1.93 -4.89
N VAL A 8 9.98 2.12 -4.56
CA VAL A 8 9.10 1.06 -4.10
C VAL A 8 7.92 0.95 -5.04
N ILE A 9 7.71 -0.24 -5.59
CA ILE A 9 6.51 -0.59 -6.35
C ILE A 9 5.55 -1.32 -5.42
N CYS A 10 4.29 -0.93 -5.43
CA CYS A 10 3.19 -1.68 -4.82
C CYS A 10 2.33 -2.30 -5.92
N SER A 11 2.01 -3.59 -5.80
CA SER A 11 1.26 -4.35 -6.79
C SER A 11 0.24 -5.26 -6.12
N GLY A 12 -0.93 -5.41 -6.74
CA GLY A 12 -1.97 -6.35 -6.32
C GLY A 12 -2.07 -7.48 -7.34
N SER A 13 -2.37 -8.68 -6.88
CA SER A 13 -2.36 -9.88 -7.72
C SER A 13 -3.63 -10.72 -7.52
N LEU A 14 -3.92 -11.56 -8.52
CA LEU A 14 -5.05 -12.49 -8.49
C LEU A 14 -4.87 -13.63 -7.47
N ASP A 15 -3.64 -13.84 -6.97
CA ASP A 15 -3.35 -14.74 -5.83
C ASP A 15 -3.79 -14.17 -4.47
N ASN A 16 -4.61 -13.11 -4.47
CA ASN A 16 -5.10 -12.38 -3.30
C ASN A 16 -3.97 -11.80 -2.44
N THR A 17 -2.85 -11.40 -3.05
CA THR A 17 -1.75 -10.73 -2.35
C THR A 17 -1.52 -9.31 -2.86
N ILE A 18 -1.09 -8.44 -1.95
CA ILE A 18 -0.50 -7.14 -2.25
C ILE A 18 0.97 -7.21 -1.86
N ARG A 19 1.85 -6.87 -2.80
CA ARG A 19 3.30 -7.03 -2.65
C ARG A 19 4.00 -5.70 -2.90
N PHE A 20 5.01 -5.44 -2.08
CA PHE A 20 5.91 -4.31 -2.19
C PHE A 20 7.28 -4.77 -2.66
N TRP A 21 7.88 -4.02 -3.58
CA TRP A 21 9.14 -4.38 -4.23
C TRP A 21 10.10 -3.20 -4.19
N ASP A 22 11.37 -3.44 -3.89
CA ASP A 22 12.43 -2.45 -4.09
C ASP A 22 12.92 -2.50 -5.54
N ILE A 23 12.82 -1.40 -6.29
CA ILE A 23 13.30 -1.35 -7.68
C ILE A 23 14.83 -1.36 -7.77
N ARG A 24 15.53 -0.91 -6.70
CA ARG A 24 17.00 -0.92 -6.65
C ARG A 24 17.53 -2.32 -6.40
N SER A 25 16.75 -3.13 -5.69
CA SER A 25 17.03 -4.53 -5.42
C SER A 25 16.03 -5.40 -6.20
N SER A 26 16.29 -5.55 -7.51
CA SER A 26 15.43 -6.19 -8.51
C SER A 26 14.82 -7.56 -8.16
N LYS A 27 15.25 -8.20 -7.07
CA LYS A 27 14.78 -9.52 -6.62
C LYS A 27 14.11 -9.52 -5.25
N ASN A 28 14.12 -8.40 -4.51
CA ASN A 28 13.66 -8.38 -3.13
C ASN A 28 12.25 -7.83 -3.01
N GLN A 29 11.31 -8.74 -2.77
CA GLN A 29 10.04 -8.40 -2.15
C GLN A 29 10.34 -7.80 -0.77
N LEU A 30 9.93 -6.56 -0.55
CA LEU A 30 10.07 -5.88 0.73
C LEU A 30 9.03 -6.35 1.73
N TYR A 31 7.79 -6.50 1.26
CA TYR A 31 6.66 -6.82 2.11
C TYR A 31 5.54 -7.48 1.31
N MET A 32 4.76 -8.33 1.98
CA MET A 32 3.60 -8.99 1.39
C MET A 32 2.44 -8.93 2.39
N ILE A 33 1.31 -8.42 1.92
CA ILE A 33 0.02 -8.48 2.61
C ILE A 33 -0.77 -9.59 1.92
N LYS A 34 -1.19 -10.59 2.71
CA LYS A 34 -2.15 -11.59 2.25
C LYS A 34 -3.56 -11.08 2.54
N GLY A 35 -4.42 -11.18 1.53
CA GLY A 35 -5.86 -11.04 1.69
C GLY A 35 -6.46 -12.22 2.45
N ASN A 36 -7.79 -12.29 2.46
CA ASN A 36 -8.51 -13.33 3.18
C ASN A 36 -8.36 -14.70 2.50
N GLU A 37 -7.78 -15.69 3.19
CA GLU A 37 -7.47 -17.01 2.62
C GLU A 37 -8.71 -17.81 2.19
N LYS A 38 -9.88 -17.50 2.74
CA LYS A 38 -11.14 -18.19 2.40
C LYS A 38 -11.67 -17.81 1.01
N GLU A 39 -11.13 -16.77 0.40
CA GLU A 39 -11.69 -16.14 -0.78
C GLU A 39 -10.57 -15.93 -1.81
N ASN A 40 -10.61 -16.71 -2.90
CA ASN A 40 -9.74 -16.55 -4.07
C ASN A 40 -10.21 -15.38 -4.96
N ASP A 41 -10.53 -14.26 -4.32
CA ASP A 41 -11.04 -13.07 -4.97
C ASP A 41 -9.86 -12.12 -5.11
N GLY A 42 -9.18 -12.21 -6.25
CA GLY A 42 -7.97 -11.46 -6.56
C GLY A 42 -8.08 -9.95 -6.33
N ILE A 43 -6.94 -9.29 -6.16
CA ILE A 43 -6.87 -7.83 -6.01
C ILE A 43 -7.04 -7.18 -7.38
N LEU A 44 -8.13 -6.43 -7.57
CA LEU A 44 -8.47 -5.79 -8.85
C LEU A 44 -8.03 -4.32 -8.94
N CYS A 45 -8.00 -3.62 -7.82
CA CYS A 45 -7.65 -2.20 -7.78
C CYS A 45 -6.87 -1.86 -6.51
N LEU A 46 -5.96 -0.89 -6.64
CA LEU A 46 -5.20 -0.30 -5.53
C LEU A 46 -5.32 1.21 -5.62
N LYS A 47 -5.57 1.86 -4.48
CA LYS A 47 -5.61 3.32 -4.37
C LYS A 47 -4.92 3.80 -3.11
N PHE A 48 -3.91 4.66 -3.28
CA PHE A 48 -3.31 5.40 -2.18
C PHE A 48 -4.11 6.67 -1.88
N MET A 49 -4.31 6.95 -0.60
CA MET A 49 -4.93 8.19 -0.13
C MET A 49 -4.07 8.79 0.97
N ALA A 50 -3.61 10.03 0.76
CA ALA A 50 -2.91 10.78 1.79
C ALA A 50 -3.93 11.46 2.73
N LEU A 51 -3.89 11.10 4.01
CA LEU A 51 -4.60 11.84 5.05
C LEU A 51 -3.65 12.84 5.69
N LYS A 52 -4.07 14.10 5.70
CA LYS A 52 -3.37 15.18 6.39
C LYS A 52 -3.70 15.10 7.88
N LYS A 53 -2.74 14.71 8.72
CA LYS A 53 -2.85 14.96 10.16
C LYS A 53 -2.44 16.40 10.43
N LYS A 54 -3.34 17.19 11.03
CA LYS A 54 -2.97 18.48 11.64
C LYS A 54 -2.25 18.16 12.95
N LYS A 55 -0.93 18.32 12.98
CA LYS A 55 -0.20 18.51 14.25
C LYS A 55 -0.06 20.01 14.49
N GLU A 56 -0.10 20.42 15.76
CA GLU A 56 0.06 21.82 16.17
C GLU A 56 1.47 22.38 15.92
N THR A 57 2.45 21.53 15.62
CA THR A 57 3.81 21.90 15.24
C THR A 57 3.96 21.97 13.71
N LYS A 58 4.87 22.82 13.22
CA LYS A 58 5.10 23.15 11.79
C LYS A 58 5.44 21.95 10.87
N ASP A 59 5.51 20.72 11.40
CA ASP A 59 5.66 19.49 10.64
C ASP A 59 4.30 18.85 10.32
N ILE A 60 3.84 19.04 9.09
CA ILE A 60 2.66 18.36 8.56
C ILE A 60 3.06 16.90 8.26
N LYS A 61 2.70 15.97 9.14
CA LYS A 61 2.85 14.51 8.89
C LYS A 61 1.68 14.04 8.01
N TYR A 62 2.02 13.40 6.88
CA TYR A 62 1.06 12.69 6.05
C TYR A 62 1.03 11.22 6.46
N ASP A 63 -0.16 10.69 6.72
CA ASP A 63 -0.38 9.25 6.81
C ASP A 63 -0.92 8.79 5.46
N LEU A 64 -0.32 7.74 4.88
CA LEU A 64 -0.78 7.17 3.62
C LEU A 64 -1.64 5.95 3.92
N ASN A 65 -2.86 5.90 3.38
CA ASN A 65 -3.71 4.73 3.45
C ASN A 65 -3.75 4.03 2.10
N LEU A 66 -3.82 2.70 2.13
CA LEU A 66 -3.92 1.88 0.93
C LEU A 66 -5.28 1.18 0.92
N CYS A 67 -6.14 1.60 0.00
CA CYS A 67 -7.39 0.91 -0.29
C CYS A 67 -7.20 -0.09 -1.42
N TYR A 68 -7.91 -1.22 -1.34
CA TYR A 68 -8.01 -2.13 -2.45
C TYR A 68 -9.43 -2.67 -2.61
N CYS A 69 -9.75 -3.15 -3.81
CA CYS A 69 -10.97 -3.93 -4.02
C CYS A 69 -10.66 -5.30 -4.60
N SER A 70 -11.46 -6.28 -4.21
CA SER A 70 -11.56 -7.58 -4.85
C SER A 70 -12.94 -7.74 -5.51
N LEU A 71 -13.14 -8.86 -6.23
CA LEU A 71 -14.41 -9.20 -6.89
C LEU A 71 -15.61 -9.25 -5.93
N LYS A 72 -15.41 -9.59 -4.65
CA LYS A 72 -16.49 -9.70 -3.68
C LYS A 72 -16.66 -8.48 -2.79
N GLU A 73 -15.57 -7.79 -2.44
CA GLU A 73 -15.62 -6.75 -1.43
C GLU A 73 -14.55 -5.67 -1.63
N MET A 74 -14.89 -4.45 -1.20
CA MET A 74 -13.94 -3.34 -1.09
C MET A 74 -13.40 -3.30 0.34
N LYS A 75 -12.08 -3.48 0.49
CA LYS A 75 -11.41 -3.48 1.80
C LYS A 75 -10.42 -2.31 1.88
N VAL A 76 -10.46 -1.60 3.00
CA VAL A 76 -9.54 -0.49 3.28
C VAL A 76 -8.50 -0.96 4.28
N PHE A 77 -7.23 -0.92 3.89
CA PHE A 77 -6.13 -1.15 4.82
C PHE A 77 -5.54 0.19 5.24
N LEU A 78 -5.61 0.46 6.54
CA LEU A 78 -4.87 1.57 7.12
C LEU A 78 -3.40 1.16 7.14
N PHE A 79 -2.60 1.81 6.31
CA PHE A 79 -1.17 1.55 6.27
C PHE A 79 -0.51 2.57 7.20
N GLU A 80 -0.25 2.18 8.44
CA GLU A 80 0.68 2.96 9.26
C GLU A 80 2.09 2.71 8.73
N LYS A 81 2.79 3.81 8.46
CA LYS A 81 4.13 3.85 7.86
C LYS A 81 5.04 2.75 8.46
N PHE A 82 5.79 2.04 7.61
CA PHE A 82 7.01 1.40 8.10
C PHE A 82 7.95 2.53 8.54
N ASP A 83 8.28 2.56 9.84
CA ASP A 83 9.31 3.43 10.39
C ASP A 83 10.69 3.08 9.82
#